data_AF-A0A3B3XPD2-F1
#
_entry.id   AF-A0A3B3XPD2-F1
#
_cell.length_a   1.000
_cell.length_b   1.000
_cell.length_c   1.000
_cell.angle_alpha   90.00
_cell.angle_beta   90.00
_cell.angle_gamma   90.00
#
_symmetry.space_group_name_H-M   'P 1'
#
loop_
_entity.id
_entity.type
_entity.pdbx_description
1 polymer ?
#
loop_
_entity_poly.entity_id
_entity_poly.type
_entity_poly.pdbx_seq_one_letter_code
_entity_poly.pdbx_strand_id
1 'polypeptide(L)'
;MTGEEKEFETIERDERHINPQQEKFSIQLISPVSWETIPNTRIDLEEWEHVTCMKTVALRSQETVSGLKGYIAAGTCVMQGEEVTCRGRILILDVIEVVPEPGQPLTKNKFKVLYEKEQKGPVTALCHCHGYLVSAIGQKIFLWVLKDNDLTGMAFIDTQLYIHQMISIKNFILAADLMKSISLLRYQEESKTLSLVSRDAKPLEVYSIEFMVDNNQLGFLVSDRDKNLFVYMYLPEGGPLQSDLKCQDFGK
;
A
#
# COMPACT_ATOMS: atom_id res chain seq x y z
N MET A 1 -9.91 27.57 -14.12
CA MET A 1 -10.35 27.64 -12.72
C MET A 1 -9.86 26.37 -12.06
N THR A 2 -8.86 26.47 -11.20
CA THR A 2 -8.29 25.35 -10.45
C THR A 2 -9.31 24.94 -9.39
N GLY A 3 -9.95 23.77 -9.55
CA GLY A 3 -10.98 23.23 -8.63
C GLY A 3 -10.41 22.81 -7.27
N GLU A 4 -9.72 23.72 -6.59
CA GLU A 4 -9.08 23.49 -5.29
C GLU A 4 -9.86 24.06 -4.11
N GLU A 5 -10.88 24.90 -4.36
CA GLU A 5 -11.78 25.38 -3.30
C GLU A 5 -12.89 24.35 -3.06
N LYS A 6 -12.79 23.65 -1.94
CA LYS A 6 -13.85 22.77 -1.43
C LYS A 6 -14.92 23.64 -0.78
N GLU A 7 -16.11 23.68 -1.35
CA GLU A 7 -17.26 24.33 -0.72
C GLU A 7 -17.98 23.32 0.17
N PHE A 8 -18.12 23.65 1.45
CA PHE A 8 -18.88 22.87 2.41
C PHE A 8 -20.28 23.48 2.53
N GLU A 9 -21.31 22.71 2.14
CA GLU A 9 -22.69 23.13 2.32
C GLU A 9 -23.21 22.64 3.68
N THR A 10 -23.64 23.58 4.53
CA THR A 10 -24.29 23.24 5.80
C THR A 10 -25.78 23.06 5.54
N ILE A 11 -26.23 21.81 5.57
CA ILE A 11 -27.65 21.49 5.41
C ILE A 11 -28.28 21.49 6.81
N GLU A 12 -29.18 22.43 7.08
CA GLU A 12 -30.03 22.36 8.27
C GLU A 12 -30.97 21.17 8.17
N ARG A 13 -30.97 20.31 9.19
CA ARG A 13 -31.79 19.10 9.24
C ARG A 13 -32.66 19.12 10.50
N ASP A 14 -33.85 18.56 10.39
CA ASP A 14 -34.77 18.50 11.53
C ASP A 14 -34.31 17.49 12.61
N GLU A 15 -34.93 17.53 13.78
CA GLU A 15 -34.60 16.64 14.91
C GLU A 15 -34.88 15.16 14.64
N ARG A 16 -35.67 14.83 13.61
CA ARG A 16 -35.99 13.45 13.22
C ARG A 16 -35.00 12.91 12.19
N HIS A 17 -34.09 13.74 11.69
CA HIS A 17 -33.11 13.37 10.71
C HIS A 17 -32.06 12.41 11.29
N ILE A 18 -31.86 11.28 10.60
CA ILE A 18 -30.84 10.30 10.97
C ILE A 18 -29.55 10.62 10.21
N ASN A 19 -28.50 10.98 10.95
CA ASN A 19 -27.21 11.28 10.34
C ASN A 19 -26.53 10.02 9.78
N PRO A 20 -25.85 10.13 8.63
CA PRO A 20 -25.01 9.04 8.13
C PRO A 20 -23.88 8.77 9.13
N GLN A 21 -23.39 7.54 9.13
CA GLN A 21 -22.19 7.19 9.88
C GLN A 21 -20.97 7.73 9.13
N GLN A 22 -20.08 8.40 9.85
CA GLN A 22 -18.81 8.90 9.32
C GLN A 22 -17.67 8.21 10.07
N GLU A 23 -16.80 7.54 9.32
CA GLU A 23 -15.62 6.89 9.88
C GLU A 23 -14.51 7.92 10.13
N LYS A 24 -13.79 7.76 11.24
CA LYS A 24 -12.60 8.55 11.58
C LYS A 24 -11.47 7.63 12.02
N PHE A 25 -10.43 7.58 11.21
CA PHE A 25 -9.32 6.65 11.38
C PHE A 25 -8.31 7.16 12.42
N SER A 26 -7.66 6.23 13.09
CA SER A 26 -6.50 6.51 13.95
C SER A 26 -5.52 5.34 13.88
N ILE A 27 -4.23 5.64 14.00
CA ILE A 27 -3.15 4.66 14.09
C ILE A 27 -2.71 4.58 15.55
N GLN A 28 -2.65 3.36 16.09
CA GLN A 28 -2.30 3.10 17.48
C GLN A 28 -1.15 2.11 17.56
N LEU A 29 -0.28 2.30 18.55
CA LEU A 29 0.78 1.35 18.87
C LEU A 29 0.33 0.47 20.03
N ILE A 30 0.39 -0.85 19.86
CA ILE A 30 -0.01 -1.82 20.89
C ILE A 30 1.24 -2.56 21.35
N SER A 31 1.43 -2.66 22.66
CA SER A 31 2.53 -3.43 23.24
C SER A 31 2.21 -4.93 23.19
N PRO A 32 3.07 -5.78 22.63
CA PRO A 32 2.85 -7.23 22.66
C PRO A 32 3.04 -7.83 24.08
N VAL A 33 3.57 -7.04 25.03
CA VAL A 33 3.81 -7.50 26.40
C VAL A 33 2.53 -7.45 27.24
N SER A 34 1.79 -6.32 27.16
CA SER A 34 0.55 -6.13 27.92
C SER A 34 -0.72 -6.17 27.07
N TRP A 35 -0.60 -6.14 25.74
CA TRP A 35 -1.71 -5.97 24.79
C TRP A 35 -2.50 -4.68 24.98
N GLU A 36 -1.90 -3.68 25.61
CA GLU A 36 -2.47 -2.35 25.80
C GLU A 36 -1.92 -1.37 24.77
N THR A 37 -2.73 -0.37 24.44
CA THR A 37 -2.28 0.77 23.64
C THR A 37 -1.22 1.54 24.41
N ILE A 38 -0.10 1.84 23.75
CA ILE A 38 0.96 2.65 24.35
C ILE A 38 0.44 4.09 24.50
N PRO A 39 0.41 4.66 25.73
CA PRO A 39 -0.09 6.01 25.95
C PRO A 39 0.65 7.05 25.08
N ASN A 40 -0.04 8.12 24.69
CA ASN A 40 0.54 9.25 23.96
C ASN A 40 1.18 8.89 22.59
N THR A 41 0.82 7.74 22.01
CA THR A 41 1.30 7.31 20.68
C THR A 41 0.20 7.23 19.62
N ARG A 42 -1.04 7.62 19.94
CA ARG A 42 -2.13 7.64 18.96
C ARG A 42 -1.91 8.75 17.94
N ILE A 43 -2.05 8.42 16.66
CA ILE A 43 -2.09 9.38 15.55
C ILE A 43 -3.51 9.41 15.02
N ASP A 44 -4.22 10.52 15.20
CA ASP A 44 -5.54 10.73 14.62
C ASP A 44 -5.40 11.29 13.20
N LEU A 45 -6.16 10.71 12.27
CA LEU A 45 -6.20 11.16 10.88
C LEU A 45 -7.25 12.26 10.69
N GLU A 46 -7.20 12.91 9.53
CA GLU A 46 -8.12 13.99 9.18
C GLU A 46 -9.55 13.47 8.96
N GLU A 47 -10.53 14.37 9.00
CA GLU A 47 -11.91 14.00 8.65
C GLU A 47 -11.98 13.51 7.21
N TRP A 48 -12.77 12.46 6.98
CA TRP A 48 -12.91 11.79 5.66
C TRP A 48 -11.65 11.08 5.16
N GLU A 49 -10.55 11.10 5.91
CA GLU A 49 -9.33 10.40 5.55
C GLU A 49 -9.37 8.95 6.05
N HIS A 50 -9.25 8.03 5.10
CA HIS A 50 -9.29 6.59 5.36
C HIS A 50 -7.93 5.98 5.07
N VAL A 51 -7.47 5.09 5.95
CA VAL A 51 -6.27 4.28 5.72
C VAL A 51 -6.64 3.16 4.75
N THR A 52 -6.04 3.18 3.56
CA THR A 52 -6.27 2.15 2.53
C THR A 52 -5.31 0.98 2.67
N CYS A 53 -4.10 1.24 3.16
CA CYS A 53 -3.08 0.22 3.36
C CYS A 53 -2.08 0.65 4.43
N MET A 54 -1.57 -0.32 5.19
CA MET A 54 -0.50 -0.12 6.16
C MET A 54 0.40 -1.35 6.17
N LYS A 55 1.70 -1.17 5.96
CA LYS A 55 2.69 -2.25 5.92
C LYS A 55 3.98 -1.87 6.60
N THR A 56 4.65 -2.86 7.19
CA THR A 56 6.08 -2.74 7.49
C THR A 56 6.86 -2.80 6.19
N VAL A 57 7.72 -1.81 5.95
CA VAL A 57 8.55 -1.68 4.75
C VAL A 57 10.02 -1.60 5.14
N ALA A 58 10.86 -2.39 4.47
CA ALA A 58 12.31 -2.29 4.62
C ALA A 58 12.85 -1.34 3.55
N LEU A 59 13.30 -0.15 3.95
CA LEU A 59 13.80 0.90 3.07
C LEU A 59 15.30 1.11 3.25
N ARG A 60 15.99 1.60 2.22
CA ARG A 60 17.44 1.85 2.28
C ARG A 60 17.78 2.86 3.38
N SER A 61 18.76 2.51 4.21
CA SER A 61 19.27 3.38 5.26
C SER A 61 20.76 3.15 5.50
N GLN A 62 21.51 4.24 5.62
CA GLN A 62 22.94 4.22 5.98
C GLN A 62 23.18 4.00 7.48
N GLU A 63 22.12 4.04 8.30
CA GLU A 63 22.19 3.84 9.75
C GLU A 63 22.38 2.36 10.15
N THR A 64 22.19 1.43 9.22
CA THR A 64 22.17 -0.01 9.48
C THR A 64 23.23 -0.75 8.68
N VAL A 65 23.83 -1.80 9.25
CA VAL A 65 24.88 -2.60 8.58
C VAL A 65 24.34 -3.35 7.36
N SER A 66 23.06 -3.76 7.38
CA SER A 66 22.37 -4.39 6.25
C SER A 66 22.09 -3.43 5.10
N GLY A 67 22.21 -2.11 5.33
CA GLY A 67 21.76 -1.08 4.40
C GLY A 67 20.25 -0.91 4.32
N LEU A 68 19.47 -1.61 5.15
CA LEU A 68 18.01 -1.57 5.19
C LEU A 68 17.50 -1.35 6.63
N LYS A 69 16.56 -0.42 6.79
CA LYS A 69 15.84 -0.16 8.05
C LYS A 69 14.35 -0.38 7.85
N GLY A 70 13.70 -0.98 8.86
CA GLY A 70 12.26 -1.19 8.88
C GLY A 70 11.51 0.07 9.31
N TYR A 71 10.45 0.41 8.59
CA TYR A 71 9.53 1.50 8.91
C TYR A 71 8.08 1.01 8.78
N ILE A 72 7.13 1.75 9.34
CA ILE A 72 5.70 1.55 9.06
C ILE A 72 5.31 2.58 8.01
N ALA A 73 4.84 2.12 6.85
CA ALA A 73 4.29 2.99 5.82
C ALA A 73 2.77 2.80 5.75
N ALA A 74 2.04 3.91 5.73
CA ALA A 74 0.60 3.95 5.56
C ALA A 74 0.24 4.80 4.34
N GLY A 75 -0.69 4.30 3.54
CA GLY A 75 -1.32 5.01 2.44
C GLY A 75 -2.74 5.37 2.84
N THR A 76 -3.14 6.60 2.55
CA THR A 76 -4.47 7.10 2.87
C THR A 76 -5.12 7.74 1.66
N CYS A 77 -6.44 7.89 1.71
CA CYS A 77 -7.23 8.68 0.77
C CYS A 77 -8.34 9.45 1.48
N VAL A 78 -8.70 10.61 0.93
CA VAL A 78 -9.77 11.46 1.45
C VAL A 78 -11.04 11.21 0.64
N MET A 79 -12.05 10.60 1.27
CA MET A 79 -13.31 10.17 0.64
C MET A 79 -14.44 11.15 0.93
N GLN A 80 -14.68 12.09 0.00
CA GLN A 80 -15.67 13.17 0.14
C GLN A 80 -16.84 13.04 -0.85
N GLY A 81 -17.14 11.81 -1.28
CA GLY A 81 -18.13 11.53 -2.32
C GLY A 81 -17.51 11.49 -3.73
N GLU A 82 -18.35 11.20 -4.73
CA GLU A 82 -17.93 10.99 -6.13
C GLU A 82 -17.61 12.30 -6.87
N GLU A 83 -18.28 13.39 -6.51
CA GLU A 83 -18.14 14.69 -7.16
C GLU A 83 -16.84 15.43 -6.78
N VAL A 84 -16.19 14.99 -5.69
CA VAL A 84 -14.94 15.60 -5.21
C VAL A 84 -13.77 14.71 -5.61
N THR A 85 -12.75 15.32 -6.21
CA THR A 85 -11.53 14.59 -6.58
C THR A 85 -10.87 13.98 -5.34
N CYS A 86 -10.75 12.66 -5.32
CA CYS A 86 -10.08 11.94 -4.25
C CYS A 86 -8.56 12.13 -4.34
N ARG A 87 -7.96 12.67 -3.26
CA ARG A 87 -6.52 12.74 -3.07
C ARG A 87 -6.09 11.85 -1.91
N GLY A 88 -4.80 11.56 -1.84
CA GLY A 88 -4.25 10.69 -0.81
C GLY A 88 -3.03 11.26 -0.13
N ARG A 89 -2.54 10.56 0.88
CA ARG A 89 -1.34 10.94 1.62
C ARG A 89 -0.51 9.69 1.91
N ILE A 90 0.81 9.84 1.86
CA ILE A 90 1.74 8.80 2.31
C ILE A 90 2.27 9.24 3.66
N LEU A 91 2.19 8.35 4.64
CA LEU A 91 2.80 8.50 5.96
C LEU A 91 3.88 7.44 6.13
N ILE A 92 5.08 7.84 6.56
CA ILE A 92 6.15 6.93 6.98
C ILE A 92 6.48 7.22 8.43
N LEU A 93 6.32 6.20 9.26
CA LEU A 93 6.52 6.26 10.71
C LEU A 93 7.70 5.37 11.09
N ASP A 94 8.52 5.85 12.01
CA ASP A 94 9.54 5.07 12.70
C ASP A 94 9.07 4.82 14.15
N VAL A 95 9.31 3.63 14.67
CA VAL A 95 9.04 3.32 16.08
C VAL A 95 10.38 3.43 16.81
N ILE A 96 10.55 4.54 17.52
CA ILE A 96 11.79 4.85 18.22
C ILE A 96 11.68 4.53 19.71
N GLU A 97 12.80 4.14 20.31
CA GLU A 97 12.91 4.04 21.76
C GLU A 97 13.23 5.42 22.36
N VAL A 98 12.52 5.76 23.43
CA VAL A 98 12.66 6.99 24.20
C VAL A 98 12.72 6.65 25.70
N VAL A 99 13.18 7.61 26.51
CA VAL A 99 13.14 7.44 27.97
C VAL A 99 11.67 7.37 28.41
N PRO A 100 11.24 6.29 29.10
CA PRO A 100 9.86 6.15 29.56
C PRO A 100 9.52 7.20 30.62
N GLU A 101 8.26 7.61 30.63
CA GLU A 101 7.72 8.50 31.67
C GLU A 101 7.73 7.80 33.04
N PRO A 102 8.02 8.53 34.15
CA PRO A 102 8.00 7.96 35.49
C PRO A 102 6.66 7.27 35.81
N GLY A 103 6.72 5.99 36.20
CA GLY A 103 5.53 5.19 36.51
C GLY A 103 4.80 4.60 35.29
N GLN A 104 5.24 4.87 34.06
CA GLN A 104 4.64 4.35 32.83
C GLN A 104 5.69 3.65 31.95
N PRO A 105 6.06 2.38 32.23
CA PRO A 105 7.13 1.69 31.48
C PRO A 105 6.80 1.46 29.99
N LEU A 106 5.51 1.48 29.61
CA LEU A 106 5.07 1.30 28.23
C LEU A 106 5.47 2.47 27.31
N THR A 107 5.64 3.68 27.84
CA THR A 107 5.98 4.88 27.07
C THR A 107 7.44 4.93 26.61
N LYS A 108 8.17 3.81 26.72
CA LYS A 108 9.50 3.63 26.13
C LYS A 108 9.50 3.64 24.60
N ASN A 109 8.37 3.39 23.95
CA ASN A 109 8.24 3.38 22.49
C ASN A 109 7.37 4.55 22.04
N LYS A 110 7.77 5.23 20.97
CA LYS A 110 7.00 6.35 20.40
C LYS A 110 7.06 6.34 18.88
N PHE A 111 5.98 6.79 18.22
CA PHE A 111 6.04 7.10 16.80
C PHE A 111 6.84 8.38 16.55
N LYS A 112 7.72 8.30 15.56
CA LYS A 112 8.35 9.45 14.92
C LYS A 112 7.87 9.50 13.48
N VAL A 113 7.11 10.52 13.13
CA VAL A 113 6.72 10.77 11.74
C VAL A 113 7.96 11.23 10.97
N LEU A 114 8.37 10.44 9.97
CA LEU A 114 9.51 10.78 9.10
C LEU A 114 9.03 11.48 7.83
N TYR A 115 7.96 10.99 7.23
CA TYR A 115 7.39 11.54 6.02
C TYR A 115 5.89 11.64 6.15
N GLU A 116 5.33 12.79 5.79
CA GLU A 116 3.90 13.03 5.73
C GLU A 116 3.64 14.07 4.64
N LYS A 117 3.21 13.62 3.46
CA LYS A 117 2.87 14.53 2.35
C LYS A 117 1.71 14.00 1.50
N GLU A 118 0.83 14.93 1.12
CA GLU A 118 -0.25 14.72 0.17
C GLU A 118 0.29 14.29 -1.20
N GLN A 119 -0.49 13.45 -1.89
CA GLN A 119 -0.26 12.93 -3.22
C GLN A 119 -1.38 13.38 -4.16
N LYS A 120 -1.06 13.49 -5.45
CA LYS A 120 -1.99 13.99 -6.50
C LYS A 120 -3.15 13.04 -6.82
N GLY A 121 -3.24 11.90 -6.15
CA GLY A 121 -4.32 10.92 -6.29
C GLY A 121 -4.41 10.06 -5.04
N PRO A 122 -5.42 9.18 -4.93
CA PRO A 122 -5.58 8.30 -3.78
C PRO A 122 -4.39 7.34 -3.70
N VAL A 123 -3.82 7.16 -2.51
CA VAL A 123 -2.81 6.13 -2.28
C VAL A 123 -3.55 4.86 -1.92
N THR A 124 -3.45 3.83 -2.75
CA THR A 124 -4.35 2.65 -2.66
C THR A 124 -3.64 1.38 -2.21
N ALA A 125 -2.32 1.28 -2.45
CA ALA A 125 -1.50 0.18 -2.01
C ALA A 125 -0.04 0.61 -1.82
N LEU A 126 0.66 -0.07 -0.93
CA LEU A 126 2.09 0.12 -0.66
C LEU A 126 2.80 -1.24 -0.55
N CYS A 127 4.06 -1.28 -0.99
CA CYS A 127 5.02 -2.34 -0.64
C CYS A 127 6.46 -1.78 -0.70
N HIS A 128 7.47 -2.63 -0.59
CA HIS A 128 8.87 -2.24 -0.74
C HIS A 128 9.58 -3.15 -1.73
N CYS A 129 10.49 -2.63 -2.55
CA CYS A 129 11.25 -3.43 -3.51
C CYS A 129 12.70 -2.95 -3.51
N HIS A 130 13.67 -3.82 -3.22
CA HIS A 130 15.10 -3.46 -3.17
C HIS A 130 15.41 -2.24 -2.27
N GLY A 131 14.68 -2.08 -1.17
CA GLY A 131 14.84 -0.95 -0.25
C GLY A 131 14.21 0.36 -0.74
N TYR A 132 13.45 0.33 -1.82
CA TYR A 132 12.64 1.45 -2.32
C TYR A 132 11.18 1.28 -1.89
N LEU A 133 10.50 2.39 -1.64
CA LEU A 133 9.06 2.36 -1.39
C LEU A 133 8.35 2.26 -2.74
N VAL A 134 7.37 1.36 -2.85
CA VAL A 134 6.52 1.24 -4.03
C VAL A 134 5.11 1.64 -3.62
N SER A 135 4.50 2.57 -4.33
CA SER A 135 3.13 3.03 -4.05
C SER A 135 2.26 3.00 -5.29
N ALA A 136 1.01 2.56 -5.13
CA ALA A 136 -0.04 2.77 -6.12
C ALA A 136 -0.75 4.08 -5.78
N ILE A 137 -0.76 5.02 -6.73
CA ILE A 137 -1.40 6.33 -6.60
C ILE A 137 -2.28 6.56 -7.83
N GLY A 138 -3.59 6.49 -7.66
CA GLY A 138 -4.54 6.47 -8.77
C GLY A 138 -4.24 5.34 -9.75
N GLN A 139 -4.12 5.68 -11.04
CA GLN A 139 -3.83 4.71 -12.12
C GLN A 139 -2.32 4.54 -12.40
N LYS A 140 -1.46 4.84 -11.43
CA LYS A 140 0.00 4.69 -11.58
C LYS A 140 0.62 3.97 -10.39
N ILE A 141 1.66 3.19 -10.65
CA ILE A 141 2.56 2.71 -9.61
C ILE A 141 3.85 3.53 -9.70
N PHE A 142 4.28 4.04 -8.56
CA PHE A 142 5.50 4.83 -8.37
C PHE A 142 6.50 4.07 -7.51
N LEU A 143 7.78 4.28 -7.80
CA LEU A 143 8.91 3.77 -7.01
C LEU A 143 9.71 4.96 -6.48
N TRP A 144 9.94 4.99 -5.18
CA TRP A 144 10.51 6.12 -4.44
C TRP A 144 11.77 5.73 -3.67
N VAL A 145 12.69 6.69 -3.58
CA VAL A 145 13.81 6.65 -2.64
C VAL A 145 13.46 7.53 -1.44
N LEU A 146 13.53 6.96 -0.25
CA LEU A 146 13.52 7.72 1.00
C LEU A 146 14.95 8.24 1.26
N LYS A 147 15.11 9.57 1.28
CA LYS A 147 16.38 10.23 1.61
C LYS A 147 16.08 11.51 2.37
N ASP A 148 16.81 11.75 3.46
CA ASP A 148 16.68 12.96 4.28
C ASP A 148 15.23 13.25 4.69
N ASN A 149 14.48 12.21 5.06
CA ASN A 149 13.05 12.26 5.41
C ASN A 149 12.12 12.73 4.27
N ASP A 150 12.57 12.67 3.01
CA ASP A 150 11.78 12.98 1.84
C ASP A 150 11.73 11.82 0.83
N LEU A 151 10.66 11.76 0.04
CA LEU A 151 10.49 10.77 -1.03
C LEU A 151 10.83 11.40 -2.39
N THR A 152 11.88 10.90 -3.03
CA THR A 152 12.24 11.26 -4.41
C THR A 152 11.74 10.18 -5.37
N GLY A 153 10.94 10.58 -6.37
CA GLY A 153 10.41 9.66 -7.39
C GLY A 153 11.51 9.19 -8.35
N MET A 154 11.62 7.88 -8.54
CA MET A 154 12.65 7.25 -9.39
C MET A 154 12.08 6.73 -10.70
N ALA A 155 10.94 6.05 -10.63
CA ALA A 155 10.29 5.42 -11.77
C ALA A 155 8.77 5.39 -11.54
N PHE A 156 8.02 5.27 -12.63
CA PHE A 156 6.59 5.02 -12.57
C PHE A 156 6.17 4.14 -13.75
N ILE A 157 4.99 3.53 -13.63
CA ILE A 157 4.32 2.83 -14.72
C ILE A 157 2.82 3.07 -14.63
N ASP A 158 2.17 3.20 -15.78
CA ASP A 158 0.72 3.27 -15.87
C ASP A 158 0.11 1.88 -15.59
N THR A 159 -0.98 1.89 -14.84
CA THR A 159 -1.78 0.70 -14.48
C THR A 159 -3.20 0.84 -15.02
N GLN A 160 -4.10 -0.08 -14.67
CA GLN A 160 -5.42 -0.16 -15.31
C GLN A 160 -6.48 0.66 -14.56
N LEU A 161 -6.97 0.17 -13.42
CA LEU A 161 -8.14 0.75 -12.76
C LEU A 161 -7.83 1.15 -11.32
N TYR A 162 -7.65 0.16 -10.45
CA TYR A 162 -7.49 0.38 -9.01
C TYR A 162 -6.65 -0.74 -8.42
N ILE A 163 -5.38 -0.44 -8.16
CA ILE A 163 -4.46 -1.38 -7.52
C ILE A 163 -4.71 -1.35 -6.02
N HIS A 164 -5.43 -2.34 -5.50
CA HIS A 164 -5.77 -2.41 -4.07
C HIS A 164 -4.72 -3.19 -3.24
N GLN A 165 -3.88 -4.00 -3.89
CA GLN A 165 -2.84 -4.76 -3.19
C GLN A 165 -1.57 -4.88 -4.02
N MET A 166 -0.43 -4.77 -3.35
CA MET A 166 0.89 -5.05 -3.92
C MET A 166 1.73 -5.85 -2.94
N ILE A 167 2.46 -6.83 -3.47
CA ILE A 167 3.51 -7.56 -2.76
C ILE A 167 4.75 -7.63 -3.66
N SER A 168 5.89 -7.97 -3.09
CA SER A 168 7.16 -7.95 -3.81
C SER A 168 8.08 -9.04 -3.31
N ILE A 169 8.89 -9.57 -4.22
CA ILE A 169 9.94 -10.53 -3.92
C ILE A 169 11.14 -10.22 -4.81
N LYS A 170 12.31 -10.02 -4.19
CA LYS A 170 13.50 -9.51 -4.87
C LYS A 170 13.14 -8.23 -5.66
N ASN A 171 13.25 -8.26 -6.99
CA ASN A 171 12.99 -7.13 -7.89
C ASN A 171 11.65 -7.23 -8.63
N PHE A 172 10.84 -8.24 -8.31
CA PHE A 172 9.50 -8.38 -8.85
C PHE A 172 8.47 -7.76 -7.90
N ILE A 173 7.47 -7.13 -8.49
CA ILE A 173 6.32 -6.55 -7.79
C ILE A 173 5.09 -7.19 -8.43
N LEU A 174 4.25 -7.82 -7.61
CA LEU A 174 2.96 -8.34 -8.02
C LEU A 174 1.89 -7.34 -7.57
N ALA A 175 1.11 -6.84 -8.51
CA ALA A 175 0.03 -5.90 -8.28
C ALA A 175 -1.32 -6.55 -8.59
N ALA A 176 -2.28 -6.41 -7.69
CA ALA A 176 -3.66 -6.85 -7.87
C ALA A 176 -4.55 -5.65 -8.20
N ASP A 177 -5.20 -5.71 -9.36
CA ASP A 177 -6.24 -4.77 -9.74
C ASP A 177 -7.62 -5.32 -9.30
N LEU A 178 -8.49 -4.42 -8.87
CA LEU A 178 -9.83 -4.76 -8.39
C LEU A 178 -10.67 -5.55 -9.41
N MET A 179 -10.50 -5.31 -10.71
CA MET A 179 -11.29 -5.96 -11.77
C MET A 179 -10.46 -6.57 -12.91
N LYS A 180 -9.16 -6.24 -12.97
CA LYS A 180 -8.27 -6.62 -14.07
C LYS A 180 -7.20 -7.62 -13.66
N SER A 181 -7.51 -8.50 -12.70
CA SER A 181 -6.64 -9.59 -12.27
C SER A 181 -5.28 -9.08 -11.78
N ILE A 182 -4.22 -9.88 -11.96
CA ILE A 182 -2.87 -9.59 -11.49
C ILE A 182 -1.94 -9.10 -12.61
N SER A 183 -1.01 -8.23 -12.25
CA SER A 183 0.09 -7.78 -13.10
C SER A 183 1.43 -8.00 -12.40
N LEU A 184 2.35 -8.66 -13.11
CA LEU A 184 3.74 -8.87 -12.68
C LEU A 184 4.63 -7.78 -13.27
N LEU A 185 5.23 -6.99 -12.40
CA LEU A 185 6.18 -5.94 -12.74
C LEU A 185 7.59 -6.33 -12.31
N ARG A 186 8.60 -5.76 -12.97
CA ARG A 186 10.01 -5.89 -12.61
C ARG A 186 10.69 -4.54 -12.60
N TYR A 187 11.41 -4.27 -11.52
CA TYR A 187 12.33 -3.15 -11.41
C TYR A 187 13.74 -3.56 -11.84
N GLN A 188 14.38 -2.70 -12.64
CA GLN A 188 15.75 -2.86 -13.12
C GLN A 188 16.59 -1.71 -12.56
N GLU A 189 17.50 -2.02 -11.63
CA GLU A 189 18.27 -1.00 -10.89
C GLU A 189 19.25 -0.24 -11.79
N GLU A 190 19.89 -0.92 -12.73
CA GLU A 190 20.87 -0.36 -13.67
C GLU A 190 20.26 0.73 -14.56
N SER A 191 19.08 0.48 -15.11
CA SER A 191 18.35 1.40 -15.98
C SER A 191 17.39 2.32 -15.23
N LYS A 192 17.16 2.08 -13.94
CA LYS A 192 16.12 2.75 -13.11
C LYS A 192 14.74 2.68 -13.75
N THR A 193 14.39 1.55 -14.36
CA THR A 193 13.10 1.36 -15.06
C THR A 193 12.22 0.38 -14.32
N LEU A 194 10.92 0.69 -14.29
CA LEU A 194 9.86 -0.22 -13.87
C LEU A 194 9.14 -0.71 -15.14
N SER A 195 9.04 -2.02 -15.33
CA SER A 195 8.52 -2.64 -16.55
C SER A 195 7.45 -3.68 -16.25
N LEU A 196 6.41 -3.74 -17.07
CA LEU A 196 5.43 -4.81 -17.06
C LEU A 196 6.07 -6.06 -17.67
N VAL A 197 6.19 -7.13 -16.89
CA VAL A 197 6.72 -8.42 -17.35
C VAL A 197 5.61 -9.23 -17.98
N SER A 198 4.51 -9.39 -17.26
CA SER A 198 3.34 -10.14 -17.73
C SER A 198 2.11 -9.72 -16.94
N ARG A 199 0.93 -10.01 -17.48
CA ARG A 199 -0.36 -9.86 -16.78
C ARG A 199 -1.33 -10.94 -17.21
N ASP A 200 -2.31 -11.23 -16.37
CA ASP A 200 -3.49 -11.97 -16.78
C ASP A 200 -4.44 -11.01 -17.52
N ALA A 201 -4.88 -11.39 -18.71
CA ALA A 201 -5.78 -10.57 -19.53
C ALA A 201 -7.26 -10.80 -19.17
N LYS A 202 -7.56 -11.89 -18.46
CA LYS A 202 -8.93 -12.21 -18.06
C LYS A 202 -9.39 -11.28 -16.94
N PRO A 203 -10.65 -10.82 -16.97
CA PRO A 203 -11.20 -10.11 -15.83
C PRO A 203 -11.27 -11.06 -14.62
N LEU A 204 -10.82 -10.58 -13.47
CA LEU A 204 -10.88 -11.29 -12.19
C LEU A 204 -11.00 -10.26 -11.08
N GLU A 205 -12.00 -10.45 -10.21
CA GLU A 205 -12.20 -9.61 -9.01
C GLU A 205 -11.33 -10.13 -7.87
N VAL A 206 -10.09 -9.63 -7.80
CA VAL A 206 -9.08 -10.11 -6.86
C VAL A 206 -9.36 -9.59 -5.45
N TYR A 207 -9.26 -10.47 -4.45
CA TYR A 207 -9.38 -10.13 -3.03
C TYR A 207 -8.02 -9.98 -2.37
N SER A 208 -7.12 -10.94 -2.60
CA SER A 208 -5.76 -10.93 -2.07
C SER A 208 -4.82 -11.76 -2.91
N ILE A 209 -3.54 -11.39 -2.85
CA ILE A 209 -2.42 -12.05 -3.53
C ILE A 209 -1.31 -12.40 -2.55
N GLU A 210 -0.63 -13.52 -2.79
CA GLU A 210 0.56 -13.96 -2.05
C GLU A 210 1.51 -14.75 -2.97
N PHE A 211 2.77 -14.91 -2.57
CA PHE A 211 3.70 -15.82 -3.26
C PHE A 211 3.59 -17.26 -2.73
N MET A 212 3.58 -18.21 -3.66
CA MET A 212 3.79 -19.63 -3.37
C MET A 212 5.23 -19.99 -3.76
N VAL A 213 6.08 -20.27 -2.77
CA VAL A 213 7.50 -20.57 -2.98
C VAL A 213 7.73 -22.06 -2.81
N ASP A 214 8.08 -22.76 -3.89
CA ASP A 214 8.38 -24.19 -3.89
C ASP A 214 9.74 -24.45 -4.53
N ASN A 215 10.77 -24.64 -3.71
CA ASN A 215 12.16 -24.86 -4.15
C ASN A 215 12.63 -23.81 -5.16
N ASN A 216 12.67 -24.18 -6.44
CA ASN A 216 13.11 -23.32 -7.55
C ASN A 216 11.93 -22.71 -8.33
N GLN A 217 10.70 -22.95 -7.90
CA GLN A 217 9.47 -22.44 -8.51
C GLN A 217 8.89 -21.31 -7.67
N LEU A 218 8.33 -20.32 -8.37
CA LEU A 218 7.62 -19.20 -7.79
C LEU A 218 6.24 -19.12 -8.44
N GLY A 219 5.21 -19.40 -7.64
CA GLY A 219 3.80 -19.19 -7.99
C GLY A 219 3.25 -17.91 -7.38
N PHE A 220 2.17 -17.42 -7.97
CA PHE A 220 1.39 -16.28 -7.51
C PHE A 220 0.02 -16.79 -7.10
N LEU A 221 -0.20 -16.91 -5.79
CA LEU A 221 -1.49 -17.31 -5.23
C LEU A 221 -2.44 -16.12 -5.29
N VAL A 222 -3.63 -16.34 -5.82
CA VAL A 222 -4.68 -15.32 -5.97
C VAL A 222 -5.99 -15.87 -5.41
N SER A 223 -6.65 -15.06 -4.59
CA SER A 223 -8.03 -15.31 -4.14
C SER A 223 -8.99 -14.34 -4.83
N ASP A 224 -10.19 -14.80 -5.13
CA ASP A 224 -11.22 -14.02 -5.81
C ASP A 224 -12.52 -13.91 -4.99
N ARG A 225 -13.47 -13.14 -5.52
CA ARG A 225 -14.82 -12.98 -4.96
C ARG A 225 -15.61 -14.29 -4.84
N ASP A 226 -15.38 -15.23 -5.76
CA ASP A 226 -16.11 -16.49 -5.86
C ASP A 226 -15.56 -17.59 -4.94
N LYS A 227 -14.59 -17.24 -4.08
CA LYS A 227 -13.94 -18.12 -3.08
C LYS A 227 -13.03 -19.17 -3.72
N ASN A 228 -12.48 -18.87 -4.89
CA ASN A 228 -11.50 -19.69 -5.57
C ASN A 228 -10.08 -19.33 -5.11
N LEU A 229 -9.17 -20.27 -5.27
CA LEU A 229 -7.73 -20.07 -5.13
C LEU A 229 -7.05 -20.50 -6.43
N PHE A 230 -6.38 -19.55 -7.06
CA PHE A 230 -5.62 -19.76 -8.28
C PHE A 230 -4.14 -19.68 -7.99
N VAL A 231 -3.34 -20.54 -8.63
CA VAL A 231 -1.89 -20.38 -8.65
C VAL A 231 -1.48 -20.03 -10.07
N TYR A 232 -1.01 -18.80 -10.24
CA TYR A 232 -0.41 -18.38 -11.49
C TYR A 232 1.10 -18.62 -11.47
N MET A 233 1.68 -18.90 -12.62
CA MET A 233 3.12 -19.01 -12.81
C MET A 233 3.55 -18.24 -14.05
N TYR A 234 4.68 -17.55 -13.97
CA TYR A 234 5.30 -16.93 -15.13
C TYR A 234 6.25 -17.92 -15.81
N LEU A 235 5.90 -18.36 -17.03
CA LEU A 235 6.60 -19.38 -17.81
C LEU A 235 6.93 -18.83 -19.21
N PRO A 236 8.07 -18.15 -19.38
CA PRO A 236 8.43 -17.46 -20.63
C PRO A 236 8.67 -18.41 -21.81
N GLU A 237 8.88 -19.70 -21.55
CA GLU A 237 9.06 -20.72 -22.59
C GLU A 237 7.71 -21.21 -23.20
N GLY A 238 6.58 -20.64 -22.76
CA GLY A 238 5.22 -21.10 -23.04
C GLY A 238 4.72 -21.00 -24.49
N GLY A 239 5.51 -20.48 -25.42
CA GLY A 239 5.15 -20.29 -26.83
C GLY A 239 4.34 -19.00 -27.09
N PRO A 240 4.49 -18.37 -28.26
CA PRO A 240 4.06 -16.99 -28.52
C PRO A 240 2.54 -16.74 -28.57
N LEU A 241 1.71 -17.79 -28.53
CA LEU A 241 0.25 -17.70 -28.62
C LEU A 241 -0.45 -17.80 -27.26
N GLN A 242 0.29 -17.95 -26.17
CA GLN A 242 -0.25 -18.13 -24.82
C GLN A 242 0.26 -17.02 -23.90
N SER A 243 -0.56 -16.56 -22.94
CA SER A 243 -0.06 -15.66 -21.90
C SER A 243 1.07 -16.34 -21.13
N ASP A 244 2.19 -15.63 -20.91
CA ASP A 244 3.31 -16.16 -20.12
C ASP A 244 2.88 -16.46 -18.67
N LEU A 245 1.82 -15.79 -18.19
CA LEU A 245 1.10 -16.16 -16.97
C LEU A 245 0.15 -17.31 -17.25
N LYS A 246 0.49 -18.50 -16.74
CA LYS A 246 -0.38 -19.69 -16.75
C LYS A 246 -1.04 -19.86 -15.39
N CYS A 247 -2.33 -20.16 -15.39
CA CYS A 247 -3.11 -20.38 -14.19
C CYS A 247 -3.37 -21.87 -14.00
N GLN A 248 -3.10 -22.37 -12.80
CA GLN A 248 -3.60 -23.64 -12.32
C GLN A 248 -4.72 -23.37 -11.30
N ASP A 249 -5.89 -23.93 -11.59
CA ASP A 249 -7.07 -23.81 -10.74
C ASP A 249 -7.10 -24.95 -9.71
N PHE A 250 -7.37 -24.60 -8.45
CA PHE A 250 -7.57 -25.55 -7.35
C PHE A 250 -9.04 -25.60 -6.89
N GLY A 251 -9.97 -25.16 -7.73
CA GLY A 251 -11.42 -25.32 -7.54
C GLY A 251 -11.85 -26.79 -7.50
N LYS A 252 -12.87 -27.05 -6.67
CA LYS A 252 -13.52 -28.37 -6.52
C LYS A 252 -14.37 -28.76 -7.71
#